data_AF-A0A292YRV0-F1
#
_entry.id   AF-A0A292YRV0-F1
#
_cell.length_a   1.000
_cell.length_b   1.000
_cell.length_c   1.000
_cell.angle_alpha   90.00
_cell.angle_beta   90.00
_cell.angle_gamma   90.00
#
_symmetry.space_group_name_H-M   'P 1'
#
loop_
_entity.id
_entity.type
_entity.pdbx_description
1 polymer ?
#
loop_
_entity_poly.entity_id
_entity_poly.type
_entity_poly.pdbx_seq_one_letter_code
_entity_poly.pdbx_strand_id
1 'polypeptide(L)'
;MSKKRPPVLSILNKHLLPALGWRRFLFIPSLLATVPKYRRQFARSDDDYGLREFKKTFLLVGVLYHELVKVTGEEIARQTTKNFLAEVAIAVQRSWYIPAPGILRSYEAFHIEHEHQMQHGIIRHNEHDEIIVEPNLYRFHITRCLFHETFEDMGIPWLTEVFCQSDEVVFNEYTPDMKFHRGDNEVNTIARGAAQCTFIFEKIQV
;
A
#
# COMPACT_ATOMS: atom_id res chain seq x y z
N MET A 1 9.92 19.04 -11.03
CA MET A 1 10.96 18.00 -11.01
C MET A 1 10.28 16.63 -10.95
N SER A 2 10.63 15.70 -11.83
CA SER A 2 9.98 14.38 -11.90
C SER A 2 10.36 13.52 -10.69
N LYS A 3 9.39 13.11 -9.87
CA LYS A 3 9.58 12.14 -8.78
C LYS A 3 10.11 10.84 -9.39
N LYS A 4 11.30 10.39 -8.98
CA LYS A 4 11.90 9.13 -9.49
C LYS A 4 10.96 7.98 -9.16
N ARG A 5 10.48 7.26 -10.17
CA ARG A 5 9.68 6.05 -9.96
C ARG A 5 10.52 5.00 -9.25
N PRO A 6 9.98 4.29 -8.25
CA PRO A 6 10.70 3.25 -7.55
C PRO A 6 11.08 2.10 -8.51
N PRO A 7 12.25 1.47 -8.34
CA PRO A 7 12.75 0.45 -9.27
C PRO A 7 12.07 -0.90 -9.01
N VAL A 8 10.76 -1.00 -9.24
CA VAL A 8 9.92 -2.16 -8.90
C VAL A 8 10.50 -3.48 -9.42
N LEU A 9 11.02 -3.53 -10.65
CA LEU A 9 11.63 -4.74 -11.21
C LEU A 9 12.92 -5.15 -10.49
N SER A 10 13.72 -4.18 -10.04
CA SER A 10 14.93 -4.45 -9.25
C SER A 10 14.56 -5.03 -7.89
N ILE A 11 13.56 -4.45 -7.23
CA ILE A 11 13.02 -4.92 -5.94
C ILE A 11 12.44 -6.34 -6.11
N LEU A 12 11.67 -6.58 -7.17
CA LEU A 12 11.14 -7.91 -7.49
C LEU A 12 12.27 -8.94 -7.66
N ASN A 13 13.28 -8.62 -8.46
CA ASN A 13 14.40 -9.50 -8.72
C ASN A 13 15.20 -9.82 -7.44
N LYS A 14 15.38 -8.84 -6.56
CA LYS A 14 16.01 -9.00 -5.22
C LYS A 14 15.23 -10.02 -4.38
N HIS A 15 13.91 -9.91 -4.31
CA HIS A 15 13.09 -10.80 -3.47
C HIS A 15 12.85 -12.19 -4.08
N LEU A 16 12.91 -12.32 -5.41
CA LEU A 16 12.83 -13.63 -6.07
C LEU A 16 14.14 -14.43 -6.00
N LEU A 17 15.30 -13.78 -5.83
CA LEU A 17 16.59 -14.46 -5.82
C LEU A 17 16.70 -15.54 -4.72
N PRO A 18 16.34 -15.31 -3.45
CA PRO A 18 16.37 -16.34 -2.43
C PRO A 18 15.37 -17.48 -2.69
N ALA A 19 14.21 -17.17 -3.27
CA ALA A 19 13.14 -18.15 -3.48
C ALA A 19 13.39 -19.06 -4.70
N LEU A 20 13.97 -18.53 -5.77
CA LEU A 20 14.04 -19.21 -7.07
C LEU A 20 15.46 -19.34 -7.63
N GLY A 21 16.47 -18.69 -7.04
CA GLY A 21 17.82 -18.64 -7.59
C GLY A 21 17.80 -18.16 -9.05
N TRP A 22 18.51 -18.83 -9.95
CA TRP A 22 18.55 -18.50 -11.37
C TRP A 22 17.19 -18.69 -12.09
N ARG A 23 16.30 -19.53 -11.58
CA ARG A 23 14.99 -19.82 -12.20
C ARG A 23 14.08 -18.59 -12.26
N ARG A 24 14.36 -17.55 -11.46
CA ARG A 24 13.61 -16.27 -11.48
C ARG A 24 13.55 -15.62 -12.87
N PHE A 25 14.58 -15.81 -13.70
CA PHE A 25 14.62 -15.25 -15.05
C PHE A 25 13.65 -15.95 -16.01
N LEU A 26 13.32 -17.22 -15.76
CA LEU A 26 12.26 -17.94 -16.48
C LEU A 26 10.89 -17.65 -15.87
N PHE A 27 10.84 -17.48 -14.55
CA PHE A 27 9.62 -17.20 -13.81
C PHE A 27 8.99 -15.85 -14.20
N ILE A 28 9.77 -14.76 -14.31
CA ILE A 28 9.21 -13.43 -14.59
C ILE A 28 8.43 -13.39 -15.93
N PRO A 29 8.97 -13.86 -17.07
CA PRO A 29 8.21 -13.95 -18.31
C PRO A 29 6.96 -14.82 -18.20
N SER A 30 7.08 -15.99 -17.53
CA SER A 30 5.95 -16.90 -17.29
C SER A 30 4.84 -16.19 -16.49
N LEU A 31 5.20 -15.52 -15.41
CA LEU A 31 4.30 -14.72 -14.58
C LEU A 31 3.57 -13.68 -15.42
N LEU A 32 4.29 -12.90 -16.24
CA LEU A 32 3.68 -11.85 -17.07
C LEU A 32 2.70 -12.42 -18.11
N ALA A 33 2.98 -13.60 -18.65
CA ALA A 33 2.08 -14.29 -19.57
C ALA A 33 0.74 -14.70 -18.92
N THR A 34 0.70 -14.88 -17.60
CA THR A 34 -0.53 -15.23 -16.87
C THR A 34 -1.40 -14.03 -16.49
N VAL A 35 -0.89 -12.80 -16.60
CA VAL A 35 -1.61 -11.58 -16.19
C VAL A 35 -3.02 -11.45 -16.79
N PRO A 36 -3.26 -11.71 -18.09
CA PRO A 36 -4.61 -11.63 -18.66
C PRO A 36 -5.60 -12.66 -18.11
N LYS A 37 -5.09 -13.80 -17.62
CA LYS A 37 -5.92 -14.83 -16.95
C LYS A 37 -6.35 -14.32 -15.58
N TYR A 38 -5.42 -13.87 -14.76
CA TYR A 38 -5.73 -13.37 -13.41
C TYR A 38 -6.57 -12.09 -13.43
N ARG A 39 -6.36 -11.21 -14.42
CA ARG A 39 -7.22 -10.03 -14.59
C ARG A 39 -8.70 -10.43 -14.71
N ARG A 40 -8.99 -11.49 -15.47
CA ARG A 40 -10.35 -12.02 -15.60
C ARG A 40 -10.82 -12.74 -14.34
N GLN A 41 -9.92 -13.46 -13.68
CA GLN A 41 -10.23 -14.20 -12.44
C GLN A 41 -10.59 -13.28 -11.26
N PHE A 42 -9.92 -12.13 -11.13
CA PHE A 42 -10.11 -11.20 -10.01
C PHE A 42 -11.13 -10.09 -10.30
N ALA A 43 -11.65 -10.01 -11.52
CA ALA A 43 -12.70 -9.06 -11.86
C ALA A 43 -14.03 -9.51 -11.24
N ARG A 44 -14.77 -8.57 -10.66
CA ARG A 44 -16.17 -8.77 -10.25
C ARG A 44 -17.10 -7.95 -11.12
N SER A 45 -18.34 -8.39 -11.24
CA SER A 45 -19.36 -7.72 -12.05
C SER A 45 -19.80 -6.38 -11.48
N ASP A 46 -19.67 -6.22 -10.17
CA ASP A 46 -20.05 -5.06 -9.37
C ASP A 46 -18.87 -4.15 -9.01
N ASP A 47 -17.66 -4.42 -9.55
CA ASP A 47 -16.52 -3.53 -9.36
C ASP A 47 -16.85 -2.13 -9.91
N ASP A 48 -16.77 -1.09 -9.07
CA ASP A 48 -16.85 0.29 -9.54
C ASP A 48 -15.56 0.77 -10.23
N TYR A 49 -15.54 2.01 -10.69
CA TYR A 49 -14.37 2.57 -11.38
C TYR A 49 -13.11 2.63 -10.50
N GLY A 50 -13.26 3.04 -9.24
CA GLY A 50 -12.15 3.17 -8.29
C GLY A 50 -11.51 1.82 -8.00
N LEU A 51 -12.34 0.81 -7.71
CA LEU A 51 -11.87 -0.54 -7.43
C LEU A 51 -11.21 -1.18 -8.67
N ARG A 52 -11.74 -0.97 -9.89
CA ARG A 52 -11.08 -1.45 -11.12
C ARG A 52 -9.69 -0.85 -11.33
N GLU A 53 -9.53 0.45 -11.09
CA GLU A 53 -8.22 1.11 -11.19
C GLU A 53 -7.23 0.60 -10.12
N PHE A 54 -7.72 0.35 -8.90
CA PHE A 54 -6.93 -0.27 -7.84
C PHE A 54 -6.49 -1.69 -8.18
N LYS A 55 -7.43 -2.56 -8.58
CA LYS A 55 -7.14 -3.92 -9.01
C LYS A 55 -6.11 -3.95 -10.12
N LYS A 56 -6.22 -3.07 -11.11
CA LYS A 56 -5.24 -2.94 -12.19
C LYS A 56 -3.84 -2.58 -11.66
N THR A 57 -3.76 -1.71 -10.65
CA THR A 57 -2.49 -1.30 -10.04
C THR A 57 -1.83 -2.44 -9.25
N PHE A 58 -2.61 -3.20 -8.47
CA PHE A 58 -2.09 -4.26 -7.61
C PHE A 58 -2.12 -5.65 -8.23
N LEU A 59 -2.64 -5.80 -9.46
CA LEU A 59 -2.78 -7.08 -10.16
C LEU A 59 -1.50 -7.91 -10.14
N LEU A 60 -0.35 -7.29 -10.42
CA LEU A 60 0.93 -8.00 -10.45
C LEU A 60 1.34 -8.58 -9.09
N VAL A 61 0.91 -7.98 -7.98
CA VAL A 61 1.17 -8.51 -6.64
C VAL A 61 0.35 -9.78 -6.41
N GLY A 62 -0.94 -9.77 -6.79
CA GLY A 62 -1.78 -10.97 -6.72
C GLY A 62 -1.27 -12.08 -7.63
N VAL A 63 -0.93 -11.76 -8.88
CA VAL A 63 -0.35 -12.72 -9.82
C VAL A 63 0.96 -13.31 -9.26
N LEU A 64 1.83 -12.46 -8.69
CA LEU A 64 3.09 -12.89 -8.09
C LEU A 64 2.88 -13.94 -7.01
N TYR A 65 1.98 -13.69 -6.07
CA TYR A 65 1.69 -14.65 -5.01
C TYR A 65 1.21 -15.99 -5.59
N HIS A 66 0.16 -15.97 -6.40
CA HIS A 66 -0.47 -17.20 -6.90
C HIS A 66 0.45 -18.01 -7.82
N GLU A 67 1.30 -17.35 -8.61
CA GLU A 67 2.31 -18.05 -9.40
C GLU A 67 3.47 -18.58 -8.54
N LEU A 68 3.89 -17.86 -7.50
CA LEU A 68 4.89 -18.37 -6.57
C LEU A 68 4.41 -19.60 -5.81
N VAL A 69 3.15 -19.61 -5.32
CA VAL A 69 2.57 -20.76 -4.63
C VAL A 69 2.74 -22.05 -5.43
N LYS A 70 2.55 -21.98 -6.75
CA LYS A 70 2.67 -23.14 -7.65
C LYS A 70 4.09 -23.71 -7.75
N VAL A 71 5.11 -22.88 -7.55
CA VAL A 71 6.51 -23.27 -7.78
C VAL A 71 7.34 -23.38 -6.51
N THR A 72 6.92 -22.74 -5.41
CA THR A 72 7.63 -22.76 -4.12
C THR A 72 6.80 -23.26 -2.95
N GLY A 73 5.49 -23.45 -3.11
CA GLY A 73 4.57 -23.65 -1.99
C GLY A 73 4.20 -22.35 -1.28
N GLU A 74 3.20 -22.43 -0.40
CA GLU A 74 2.53 -21.27 0.21
C GLU A 74 3.44 -20.45 1.13
N GLU A 75 4.19 -21.09 2.01
CA GLU A 75 5.02 -20.38 3.00
C GLU A 75 6.06 -19.46 2.35
N ILE A 76 6.83 -20.00 1.40
CA ILE A 76 7.83 -19.22 0.66
C ILE A 76 7.14 -18.12 -0.15
N ALA A 77 6.04 -18.44 -0.85
CA ALA A 77 5.31 -17.47 -1.66
C ALA A 77 4.78 -16.31 -0.81
N ARG A 78 4.22 -16.60 0.36
CA ARG A 78 3.71 -15.63 1.33
C ARG A 78 4.82 -14.72 1.82
N GLN A 79 5.92 -15.29 2.31
CA GLN A 79 7.05 -14.51 2.84
C GLN A 79 7.73 -13.65 1.76
N THR A 80 7.94 -14.20 0.56
CA THR A 80 8.51 -13.46 -0.57
C THR A 80 7.60 -12.32 -1.02
N THR A 81 6.30 -12.58 -1.17
CA THR A 81 5.33 -11.54 -1.59
C THR A 81 5.19 -10.45 -0.54
N LYS A 82 5.15 -10.81 0.75
CA LYS A 82 5.12 -9.86 1.87
C LYS A 82 6.32 -8.92 1.83
N ASN A 83 7.54 -9.46 1.73
CA ASN A 83 8.75 -8.65 1.72
C ASN A 83 8.84 -7.75 0.48
N PHE A 84 8.46 -8.28 -0.68
CA PHE A 84 8.38 -7.52 -1.91
C PHE A 84 7.38 -6.36 -1.79
N LEU A 85 6.15 -6.63 -1.35
CA LEU A 85 5.12 -5.60 -1.22
C LEU A 85 5.51 -4.55 -0.19
N ALA A 86 6.08 -4.93 0.96
CA ALA A 86 6.53 -3.98 1.98
C ALA A 86 7.55 -2.98 1.42
N GLU A 87 8.58 -3.48 0.72
CA GLU A 87 9.62 -2.60 0.15
C GLU A 87 9.06 -1.70 -0.96
N VAL A 88 8.17 -2.23 -1.82
CA VAL A 88 7.52 -1.44 -2.87
C VAL A 88 6.58 -0.40 -2.27
N ALA A 89 5.73 -0.76 -1.31
CA ALA A 89 4.77 0.13 -0.68
C ALA A 89 5.46 1.32 -0.01
N ILE A 90 6.50 1.06 0.79
CA ILE A 90 7.32 2.10 1.41
C ILE A 90 7.99 2.99 0.35
N ALA A 91 8.62 2.41 -0.68
CA ALA A 91 9.30 3.19 -1.70
C ALA A 91 8.34 4.06 -2.52
N VAL A 92 7.16 3.53 -2.87
CA VAL A 92 6.10 4.26 -3.57
C VAL A 92 5.54 5.38 -2.69
N GLN A 93 5.19 5.08 -1.45
CA GLN A 93 4.60 6.07 -0.54
C GLN A 93 5.60 7.18 -0.20
N ARG A 94 6.90 6.86 -0.02
CA ARG A 94 7.95 7.87 0.09
C ARG A 94 8.00 8.78 -1.14
N SER A 95 7.84 8.22 -2.34
CA SER A 95 7.82 9.04 -3.56
C SER A 95 6.61 10.00 -3.60
N TRP A 96 5.52 9.68 -2.90
CA TRP A 96 4.36 10.55 -2.79
C TRP A 96 4.55 11.63 -1.74
N TYR A 97 4.92 11.24 -0.52
CA TYR A 97 4.94 12.15 0.62
C TYR A 97 6.28 12.86 0.82
N ILE A 98 7.42 12.19 0.64
CA ILE A 98 8.71 12.78 0.98
C ILE A 98 9.17 13.72 -0.15
N PRO A 99 9.28 15.03 0.12
CA PRO A 99 9.68 15.99 -0.90
C PRO A 99 11.19 15.90 -1.20
N ALA A 100 11.63 16.60 -2.23
CA ALA A 100 13.06 16.68 -2.58
C ALA A 100 13.88 17.34 -1.44
N PRO A 101 15.18 17.02 -1.32
CA PRO A 101 16.06 17.65 -0.34
C PRO A 101 16.01 19.19 -0.45
N GLY A 102 15.97 19.87 0.71
CA GLY A 102 15.88 21.32 0.81
C GLY A 102 14.46 21.88 0.86
N ILE A 103 13.43 21.04 0.66
CA ILE A 103 12.03 21.42 0.93
C ILE A 103 11.71 21.17 2.41
N LEU A 104 11.16 22.18 3.08
CA LEU A 104 10.76 22.09 4.49
C LEU A 104 9.71 20.99 4.70
N ARG A 105 9.88 20.20 5.76
CA ARG A 105 8.92 19.19 6.20
C ARG A 105 8.36 19.58 7.56
N SER A 106 7.14 20.12 7.58
CA SER A 106 6.41 20.48 8.81
C SER A 106 5.08 19.74 8.87
N TYR A 107 4.45 19.77 10.05
CA TYR A 107 3.10 19.24 10.25
C TYR A 107 2.08 19.83 9.27
N GLU A 108 2.14 21.14 9.03
CA GLU A 108 1.24 21.85 8.12
C GLU A 108 1.50 21.48 6.65
N ALA A 109 2.78 21.33 6.27
CA ALA A 109 3.14 20.88 4.93
C ALA A 109 2.68 19.43 4.66
N PHE A 110 2.70 18.58 5.68
CA PHE A 110 2.16 17.22 5.58
C PHE A 110 0.67 17.24 5.27
N HIS A 111 -0.13 18.04 5.99
CA HIS A 111 -1.58 18.10 5.79
C HIS A 111 -1.95 18.51 4.37
N ILE A 112 -1.27 19.53 3.83
CA ILE A 112 -1.49 19.97 2.44
C ILE A 112 -1.20 18.83 1.46
N GLU A 113 -0.09 18.11 1.63
CA GLU A 113 0.24 16.97 0.76
C GLU A 113 -0.76 15.83 0.95
N HIS A 114 -1.18 15.53 2.18
CA HIS A 114 -2.10 14.44 2.48
C HIS A 114 -3.50 14.69 1.92
N GLU A 115 -4.05 15.90 2.10
CA GLU A 115 -5.30 16.32 1.46
C GLU A 115 -5.20 16.24 -0.06
N HIS A 116 -4.07 16.67 -0.64
CA HIS A 116 -3.83 16.51 -2.07
C HIS A 116 -3.85 15.03 -2.51
N GLN A 117 -3.28 14.12 -1.72
CA GLN A 117 -3.37 12.67 -1.99
C GLN A 117 -4.80 12.13 -1.83
N MET A 118 -5.59 12.63 -0.87
CA MET A 118 -7.00 12.27 -0.70
C MET A 118 -7.89 12.78 -1.84
N GLN A 119 -7.55 13.89 -2.48
CA GLN A 119 -8.33 14.44 -3.58
C GLN A 119 -7.91 13.90 -4.96
N HIS A 120 -6.60 13.74 -5.17
CA HIS A 120 -6.04 13.48 -6.51
C HIS A 120 -5.18 12.21 -6.57
N GLY A 121 -4.72 11.72 -5.42
CA GLY A 121 -3.84 10.57 -5.32
C GLY A 121 -4.54 9.23 -5.58
N ILE A 122 -3.82 8.14 -5.35
CA ILE A 122 -4.40 6.79 -5.49
C ILE A 122 -5.51 6.57 -4.47
N ILE A 123 -5.38 7.13 -3.26
CA ILE A 123 -6.31 6.91 -2.14
C ILE A 123 -7.63 7.67 -2.27
N ARG A 124 -7.81 8.50 -3.31
CA ARG A 124 -9.01 9.34 -3.51
C ARG A 124 -10.31 8.57 -3.67
N HIS A 125 -10.21 7.30 -4.03
CA HIS A 125 -11.37 6.43 -4.22
C HIS A 125 -11.75 5.66 -2.95
N ASN A 126 -10.98 5.81 -1.87
CA ASN A 126 -11.43 5.35 -0.55
C ASN A 126 -12.54 6.28 -0.03
N GLU A 127 -13.51 5.72 0.69
CA GLU A 127 -14.53 6.49 1.38
C GLU A 127 -14.04 6.82 2.79
N HIS A 128 -14.36 8.03 3.24
CA HIS A 128 -13.90 8.56 4.51
C HIS A 128 -14.98 9.36 5.21
N ASP A 129 -14.92 9.37 6.55
CA ASP A 129 -15.77 10.17 7.41
C ASP A 129 -14.98 10.75 8.59
N GLU A 130 -15.69 11.44 9.49
CA GLU A 130 -15.15 12.00 10.75
C GLU A 130 -13.85 12.80 10.59
N ILE A 131 -13.73 13.60 9.52
CA ILE A 131 -12.58 14.49 9.35
C ILE A 131 -12.61 15.57 10.44
N ILE A 132 -11.63 15.50 11.33
CA ILE A 132 -11.34 16.50 12.36
C ILE A 132 -10.02 17.18 11.99
N VAL A 133 -10.05 18.50 11.87
CA VAL A 133 -8.88 19.34 11.60
C VAL A 133 -8.79 20.40 12.70
N GLU A 134 -7.81 20.23 13.57
CA GLU A 134 -7.47 21.14 14.65
C GLU A 134 -5.99 21.53 14.55
N PRO A 135 -5.54 22.60 15.24
CA PRO A 135 -4.15 23.06 15.14
C PRO A 135 -3.08 22.00 15.42
N ASN A 136 -3.40 21.02 16.28
CA ASN A 136 -2.47 19.97 16.70
C ASN A 136 -2.98 18.55 16.41
N LEU A 137 -4.12 18.40 15.73
CA LEU A 137 -4.73 17.11 15.48
C LEU A 137 -5.39 17.08 14.09
N TYR A 138 -5.05 16.07 13.30
CA TYR A 138 -5.76 15.71 12.10
C TYR A 138 -6.17 14.25 12.20
N ARG A 139 -7.48 14.00 12.17
CA ARG A 139 -8.05 12.67 12.34
C ARG A 139 -9.12 12.44 11.29
N PHE A 140 -9.19 11.23 10.77
CA PHE A 140 -10.29 10.78 9.93
C PHE A 140 -10.39 9.25 10.01
N HIS A 141 -11.50 8.72 9.50
CA HIS A 141 -11.62 7.29 9.26
C HIS A 141 -11.74 6.98 7.78
N ILE A 142 -11.22 5.83 7.37
CA ILE A 142 -11.54 5.21 6.10
C ILE A 142 -12.61 4.15 6.36
N THR A 143 -13.81 4.37 5.84
CA THR A 143 -14.95 3.46 5.95
C THR A 143 -15.01 2.45 4.83
N ARG A 144 -14.38 2.76 3.69
CA ARG A 144 -14.21 1.84 2.56
C ARG A 144 -12.77 1.84 2.07
N CYS A 145 -12.07 0.71 2.24
CA CYS A 145 -10.66 0.58 1.90
C CYS A 145 -10.47 -0.26 0.64
N LEU A 146 -10.10 0.38 -0.47
CA LEU A 146 -9.90 -0.32 -1.74
C LEU A 146 -8.68 -1.25 -1.74
N PHE A 147 -7.71 -1.06 -0.84
CA PHE A 147 -6.63 -2.03 -0.64
C PHE A 147 -7.18 -3.34 -0.08
N HIS A 148 -8.10 -3.26 0.89
CA HIS A 148 -8.71 -4.44 1.48
C HIS A 148 -9.57 -5.19 0.47
N GLU A 149 -10.51 -4.48 -0.19
CA GLU A 149 -11.36 -5.07 -1.24
C GLU A 149 -10.54 -5.71 -2.37
N THR A 150 -9.49 -5.02 -2.83
CA THR A 150 -8.63 -5.53 -3.90
C THR A 150 -7.95 -6.84 -3.51
N PHE A 151 -7.41 -6.94 -2.30
CA PHE A 151 -6.70 -8.14 -1.86
C PHE A 151 -7.63 -9.26 -1.40
N GLU A 152 -8.81 -8.93 -0.86
CA GLU A 152 -9.92 -9.87 -0.64
C GLU A 152 -10.33 -10.54 -1.97
N ASP A 153 -10.56 -9.76 -3.02
CA ASP A 153 -10.93 -10.30 -4.33
C ASP A 153 -9.83 -11.14 -5.00
N MET A 154 -8.58 -10.87 -4.64
CA MET A 154 -7.44 -11.68 -5.07
C MET A 154 -7.23 -12.92 -4.17
N GLY A 155 -8.03 -13.13 -3.13
CA GLY A 155 -7.94 -14.26 -2.19
C GLY A 155 -6.72 -14.19 -1.27
N ILE A 156 -6.19 -12.98 -1.01
CA ILE A 156 -4.97 -12.73 -0.22
C ILE A 156 -5.13 -11.52 0.73
N PRO A 157 -6.22 -11.44 1.52
CA PRO A 157 -6.51 -10.25 2.32
C PRO A 157 -5.44 -9.90 3.37
N TRP A 158 -4.65 -10.89 3.78
CA TRP A 158 -3.50 -10.70 4.67
C TRP A 158 -2.43 -9.74 4.10
N LEU A 159 -2.41 -9.49 2.78
CA LEU A 159 -1.50 -8.50 2.18
C LEU A 159 -1.92 -7.06 2.49
N THR A 160 -3.17 -6.80 2.83
CA THR A 160 -3.62 -5.44 3.18
C THR A 160 -2.83 -4.90 4.37
N GLU A 161 -2.56 -5.73 5.39
CA GLU A 161 -1.76 -5.33 6.55
C GLU A 161 -0.32 -4.93 6.19
N VAL A 162 0.26 -5.56 5.17
CA VAL A 162 1.61 -5.21 4.69
C VAL A 162 1.64 -3.79 4.14
N PHE A 163 0.56 -3.36 3.48
CA PHE A 163 0.41 -1.98 3.04
C PHE A 163 0.10 -1.05 4.22
N CYS A 164 -0.75 -1.44 5.17
CA CYS A 164 -1.03 -0.63 6.37
C CYS A 164 0.22 -0.29 7.18
N GLN A 165 1.24 -1.16 7.15
CA GLN A 165 2.55 -0.92 7.79
C GLN A 165 3.38 0.14 7.08
N SER A 166 3.21 0.36 5.77
CA SER A 166 3.95 1.42 5.08
C SER A 166 3.51 2.81 5.54
N ASP A 167 2.22 2.99 5.88
CA ASP A 167 1.72 4.21 6.50
C ASP A 167 2.48 4.53 7.79
N GLU A 168 2.63 3.54 8.68
CA GLU A 168 3.32 3.68 9.97
C GLU A 168 4.77 4.11 9.80
N VAL A 169 5.46 3.58 8.79
CA VAL A 169 6.85 3.92 8.48
C VAL A 169 6.95 5.32 7.87
N VAL A 170 6.20 5.58 6.79
CA VAL A 170 6.42 6.77 5.97
C VAL A 170 5.87 8.03 6.61
N PHE A 171 4.72 7.94 7.29
CA PHE A 171 4.16 9.12 7.95
C PHE A 171 5.00 9.56 9.15
N ASN A 172 5.52 8.62 9.95
CA ASN A 172 6.42 8.95 11.06
C ASN A 172 7.84 9.33 10.61
N GLU A 173 8.22 9.07 9.35
CA GLU A 173 9.47 9.57 8.75
C GLU A 173 9.37 11.02 8.26
N TYR A 174 8.14 11.51 8.02
CA TYR A 174 7.93 12.78 7.33
C TYR A 174 8.56 13.97 8.06
N THR A 175 8.23 14.16 9.34
CA THR A 175 8.75 15.25 10.19
C THR A 175 8.76 14.83 11.66
N PRO A 176 9.74 15.25 12.48
CA PRO A 176 9.75 14.97 13.92
C PRO A 176 8.63 15.68 14.68
N ASP A 177 8.04 16.74 14.11
CA ASP A 177 6.97 17.52 14.73
C ASP A 177 5.60 16.82 14.64
N MET A 178 5.55 15.58 14.17
CA MET A 178 4.32 14.84 13.93
C MET A 178 4.45 13.38 14.38
N LYS A 179 3.37 12.86 14.98
CA LYS A 179 3.19 11.44 15.24
C LYS A 179 1.96 10.93 14.51
N PHE A 180 2.17 9.91 13.68
CA PHE A 180 1.10 9.09 13.14
C PHE A 180 0.87 7.85 14.00
N HIS A 181 -0.39 7.61 14.35
CA HIS A 181 -0.83 6.39 15.02
C HIS A 181 -2.30 6.08 14.66
N ARG A 182 -2.78 4.92 15.13
CA ARG A 182 -4.14 4.43 14.86
C ARG A 182 -4.98 4.33 16.15
N GLY A 183 -4.62 5.11 17.17
CA GLY A 183 -5.16 5.00 18.53
C GLY A 183 -4.64 3.77 19.30
N ASP A 184 -5.24 3.51 20.46
CA ASP A 184 -4.81 2.44 21.38
C ASP A 184 -5.57 1.11 21.19
N ASN A 185 -6.53 1.07 20.26
CA ASN A 185 -7.28 -0.14 19.96
C ASN A 185 -6.44 -1.10 19.11
N GLU A 186 -6.39 -2.38 19.47
CA GLU A 186 -5.73 -3.42 18.65
C GLU A 186 -6.42 -3.58 17.28
N VAL A 187 -7.75 -3.47 17.26
CA VAL A 187 -8.60 -3.56 16.06
C VAL A 187 -8.87 -2.15 15.54
N ASN A 188 -7.90 -1.59 14.83
CA ASN A 188 -7.92 -0.20 14.36
C ASN A 188 -7.89 -0.03 12.83
N THR A 189 -7.87 -1.13 12.08
CA THR A 189 -7.98 -1.16 10.61
C THR A 189 -8.96 -2.22 10.15
N ILE A 190 -9.58 -1.98 8.99
CA ILE A 190 -10.43 -2.97 8.32
C ILE A 190 -9.65 -4.28 8.08
N ALA A 191 -8.37 -4.18 7.72
CA ALA A 191 -7.49 -5.34 7.56
C ALA A 191 -7.36 -6.21 8.83
N ARG A 192 -7.53 -5.61 10.01
CA ARG A 192 -7.50 -6.28 11.33
C ARG A 192 -8.91 -6.59 11.87
N GLY A 193 -9.96 -6.42 11.05
CA GLY A 193 -11.35 -6.71 11.42
C GLY A 193 -12.13 -5.53 12.02
N ALA A 194 -11.60 -4.30 11.96
CA ALA A 194 -12.37 -3.12 12.37
C ALA A 194 -13.44 -2.78 11.33
N ALA A 195 -14.49 -2.06 11.75
CA ALA A 195 -15.48 -1.52 10.81
C ALA A 195 -14.88 -0.42 9.90
N GLN A 196 -13.82 0.25 10.35
CA GLN A 196 -13.16 1.35 9.66
C GLN A 196 -11.67 1.43 10.04
N CYS A 197 -10.85 2.04 9.19
CA CYS A 197 -9.46 2.32 9.52
C CYS A 197 -9.32 3.69 10.18
N THR A 198 -8.66 3.73 11.33
CA THR A 198 -8.39 4.99 12.03
C THR A 198 -7.04 5.57 11.60
N PHE A 199 -7.02 6.87 11.32
CA PHE A 199 -5.83 7.65 11.02
C PHE A 199 -5.78 8.87 11.93
N ILE A 200 -4.71 8.99 12.72
CA ILE A 200 -4.50 10.09 13.67
C ILE A 200 -3.10 10.66 13.44
N PHE A 201 -3.03 11.97 13.21
CA PHE A 201 -1.80 12.73 13.06
C PHE A 201 -1.78 13.86 14.09
N GLU A 202 -0.95 13.68 15.12
CA GLU A 202 -0.79 14.64 16.21
C GLU A 202 0.46 15.48 15.99
N LYS A 203 0.36 16.79 16.24
CA LYS A 203 1.54 17.66 16.28
C LYS A 203 2.27 17.47 17.61
N ILE A 204 3.54 17.10 17.55
CA ILE A 204 4.39 17.02 18.73
C ILE A 204 5.03 18.41 18.93
N GLN A 205 4.87 18.97 20.13
CA GLN A 205 5.67 20.12 20.53
C GLN A 205 7.09 19.63 20.82
N VAL A 206 8.04 20.01 19.97
CA VAL A 206 9.48 19.82 20.19
C VAL A 206 10.04 21.01 20.95
#